data_AF-A0A4W5R2H5-F1
#
_entry.id   AF-A0A4W5R2H5-F1
#
_cell.length_a   1.000
_cell.length_b   1.000
_cell.length_c   1.000
_cell.angle_alpha   90.00
_cell.angle_beta   90.00
_cell.angle_gamma   90.00
#
_symmetry.space_group_name_H-M   'P 1'
#
loop_
_entity.id
_entity.type
_entity.pdbx_description
1 polymer ?
#
loop_
_entity_poly.entity_id
_entity_poly.type
_entity_poly.pdbx_seq_one_letter_code
_entity_poly.pdbx_strand_id
1 'polypeptide(L)'
;MDIKTVYGGPMQGMQLQGMPMQGGPMGGPPQAGYPQNGGGYPGTFSAPPQQPVNDPMWGYFTTIAGQDGEIDAEELQRCLTQTGISGTYTPFSLETCRIMIAMLDRDMTGKLGFNEFKELFAALSSWKQNFMMFDQDRSGTVEPHEMTQSISAMGYRISPQALNAVIKRYSKAGRIYFDDYVACAVKLRALTESFRRRDQMQQGAVNFQYDDFILCTMSI
;
A
#
# COMPACT_ATOMS: atom_id res chain seq x y z
N MET A 1 27.19 12.90 18.13
CA MET A 1 27.70 12.65 16.77
C MET A 1 26.52 12.80 15.83
N ASP A 2 26.56 13.87 15.04
CA ASP A 2 25.47 14.45 14.24
C ASP A 2 25.06 13.62 13.00
N ILE A 3 23.76 13.59 12.73
CA ILE A 3 23.12 12.97 11.56
C ILE A 3 22.93 14.04 10.48
N LYS A 4 24.01 14.41 9.78
CA LYS A 4 23.93 15.26 8.59
C LYS A 4 25.03 14.92 7.59
N THR A 5 24.88 13.87 6.78
CA THR A 5 25.53 13.81 5.45
C THR A 5 24.92 12.74 4.55
N VAL A 6 23.80 13.00 3.86
CA VAL A 6 23.62 12.45 2.49
C VAL A 6 22.63 13.34 1.69
N TYR A 7 23.09 13.81 0.51
CA TYR A 7 22.38 14.55 -0.55
C TYR A 7 21.98 16.00 -0.20
N GLY A 8 22.27 17.06 -0.97
CA GLY A 8 22.72 17.24 -2.36
C GLY A 8 22.11 18.58 -2.81
N GLY A 9 22.93 19.58 -3.16
CA GLY A 9 22.55 21.00 -3.27
C GLY A 9 21.62 21.40 -4.44
N PRO A 10 21.10 22.64 -4.44
CA PRO A 10 20.11 23.12 -5.41
C PRO A 10 20.74 23.58 -6.73
N MET A 11 20.15 23.15 -7.86
CA MET A 11 20.48 23.65 -9.20
C MET A 11 19.75 24.97 -9.50
N GLN A 12 20.52 25.90 -10.06
CA GLN A 12 20.15 27.25 -10.48
C GLN A 12 19.29 27.26 -11.75
N GLY A 13 18.52 28.33 -11.92
CA GLY A 13 17.59 28.54 -13.01
C GLY A 13 18.24 28.77 -14.37
N MET A 14 17.46 28.49 -15.42
CA MET A 14 17.77 28.84 -16.80
C MET A 14 16.69 29.78 -17.35
N GLN A 15 17.17 30.90 -17.88
CA GLN A 15 16.43 31.95 -18.57
C GLN A 15 16.02 31.48 -19.98
N LEU A 16 14.81 31.86 -20.40
CA LEU A 16 14.33 31.71 -21.79
C LEU A 16 14.71 32.96 -22.58
N GLN A 17 15.53 32.78 -23.62
CA GLN A 17 15.92 33.82 -24.56
C GLN A 17 15.31 33.53 -25.93
N GLY A 18 14.58 34.50 -26.47
CA GLY A 18 13.85 34.40 -27.74
C GLY A 18 14.74 34.53 -28.97
N MET A 19 14.19 34.12 -30.12
CA MET A 19 14.67 34.41 -31.48
C MET A 19 13.53 34.24 -32.52
N PRO A 20 13.66 34.78 -33.75
CA PRO A 20 12.65 35.66 -34.34
C PRO A 20 11.79 35.06 -35.47
N MET A 21 10.70 35.78 -35.75
CA MET A 21 9.81 35.65 -36.92
C MET A 21 10.50 36.06 -38.23
N GLN A 22 10.29 35.29 -39.30
CA GLN A 22 10.54 35.69 -40.68
C GLN A 22 9.42 35.13 -41.58
N GLY A 23 8.83 35.99 -42.43
CA GLY A 23 7.58 35.72 -43.15
C GLY A 23 7.68 35.47 -44.66
N GLY A 24 6.50 35.22 -45.25
CA GLY A 24 6.15 35.29 -46.68
C GLY A 24 5.83 33.94 -47.37
N PRO A 25 5.12 33.90 -48.52
CA PRO A 25 3.81 34.50 -48.81
C PRO A 25 2.79 33.55 -49.51
N MET A 26 1.51 33.97 -49.52
CA MET A 26 0.35 33.69 -50.40
C MET A 26 0.26 32.44 -51.34
N GLY A 27 -0.92 31.80 -51.35
CA GLY A 27 -1.62 31.42 -52.60
C GLY A 27 -2.51 30.16 -52.57
N GLY A 28 -3.83 30.30 -52.84
CA GLY A 28 -4.72 29.21 -53.31
C GLY A 28 -6.18 29.23 -52.80
N PRO A 29 -7.21 29.40 -53.66
CA PRO A 29 -8.64 29.39 -53.29
C PRO A 29 -9.29 27.98 -53.36
N PRO A 30 -10.57 27.82 -52.93
CA PRO A 30 -11.09 26.61 -52.29
C PRO A 30 -11.83 25.66 -53.24
N GLN A 31 -12.04 24.41 -52.83
CA GLN A 31 -12.93 23.49 -53.53
C GLN A 31 -13.85 22.72 -52.57
N ALA A 32 -15.15 22.91 -52.80
CA ALA A 32 -16.28 22.32 -52.09
C ALA A 32 -16.58 20.89 -52.56
N GLY A 33 -17.20 20.08 -51.69
CA GLY A 33 -17.65 18.73 -52.04
C GLY A 33 -18.58 18.09 -50.99
N TYR A 34 -19.85 18.53 -50.98
CA TYR A 34 -21.13 17.90 -50.60
C TYR A 34 -21.38 17.13 -49.27
N PRO A 35 -22.63 17.19 -48.74
CA PRO A 35 -23.02 16.64 -47.43
C PRO A 35 -23.75 15.29 -47.54
N GLN A 36 -23.81 14.53 -46.44
CA GLN A 36 -24.88 13.53 -46.24
C GLN A 36 -25.30 13.43 -44.76
N ASN A 37 -26.61 13.50 -44.59
CA ASN A 37 -27.38 13.66 -43.36
C ASN A 37 -27.96 12.31 -42.90
N GLY A 38 -28.12 12.15 -41.59
CA GLY A 38 -28.93 11.12 -40.92
C GLY A 38 -28.14 10.36 -39.85
N GLY A 39 -28.49 10.30 -38.58
CA GLY A 39 -29.66 10.74 -37.82
C GLY A 39 -29.81 9.79 -36.62
N GLY A 40 -29.95 10.33 -35.39
CA GLY A 40 -30.63 9.65 -34.27
C GLY A 40 -29.80 9.00 -33.16
N TYR A 41 -30.07 9.47 -31.93
CA TYR A 41 -29.88 8.89 -30.58
C TYR A 41 -28.67 9.33 -29.73
N PRO A 42 -28.89 10.09 -28.63
CA PRO A 42 -27.89 10.33 -27.60
C PRO A 42 -27.93 9.18 -26.59
N GLY A 43 -27.28 8.07 -26.91
CA GLY A 43 -26.98 7.03 -25.94
C GLY A 43 -25.63 7.34 -25.30
N THR A 44 -25.61 8.01 -24.15
CA THR A 44 -24.42 8.07 -23.31
C THR A 44 -24.18 6.68 -22.72
N PHE A 45 -23.60 5.77 -23.50
CA PHE A 45 -22.93 4.61 -22.94
C PHE A 45 -21.71 5.13 -22.19
N SER A 46 -21.85 5.30 -20.87
CA SER A 46 -20.70 5.36 -19.98
C SER A 46 -19.92 4.06 -20.19
N ALA A 47 -18.74 4.17 -20.77
CA ALA A 47 -17.82 3.06 -20.88
C ALA A 47 -17.64 2.44 -19.47
N PRO A 48 -17.67 1.10 -19.32
CA PRO A 48 -17.27 0.49 -18.07
C PRO A 48 -15.88 1.00 -17.68
N PRO A 49 -15.59 1.19 -16.39
CA PRO A 49 -14.30 1.67 -15.94
C PRO A 49 -13.21 0.87 -16.63
N GLN A 50 -12.29 1.58 -17.28
CA GLN A 50 -11.24 0.97 -18.09
C GLN A 50 -10.44 0.01 -17.20
N GLN A 51 -10.63 -1.28 -17.44
CA GLN A 51 -9.90 -2.33 -16.76
C GLN A 51 -8.39 -2.10 -16.99
N PRO A 52 -7.52 -2.27 -16.00
CA PRO A 52 -6.08 -2.28 -16.22
C PRO A 52 -5.72 -3.59 -16.95
N VAL A 53 -5.86 -3.60 -18.28
CA VAL A 53 -5.86 -4.79 -19.16
C VAL A 53 -4.53 -5.61 -19.15
N ASN A 54 -3.51 -5.21 -18.38
CA ASN A 54 -2.18 -5.84 -18.41
C ASN A 54 -1.56 -6.16 -17.04
N ASP A 55 -2.30 -6.08 -15.93
CA ASP A 55 -1.75 -6.46 -14.62
C ASP A 55 -2.07 -7.92 -14.28
N PRO A 56 -1.07 -8.81 -14.09
CA PRO A 56 -1.31 -10.18 -13.66
C PRO A 56 -2.10 -10.29 -12.35
N MET A 57 -2.00 -9.29 -11.46
CA MET A 57 -2.79 -9.24 -10.22
C MET A 57 -4.27 -8.93 -10.46
N TRP A 58 -4.64 -8.34 -11.60
CA TRP A 58 -6.04 -8.05 -11.93
C TRP A 58 -6.86 -9.33 -12.03
N GLY A 59 -6.32 -10.38 -12.66
CA GLY A 59 -7.01 -11.67 -12.77
C GLY A 59 -7.28 -12.31 -11.39
N TYR A 60 -6.31 -12.22 -10.48
CA TYR A 60 -6.50 -12.66 -9.10
C TYR A 60 -7.57 -11.81 -8.41
N PHE A 61 -7.44 -10.49 -8.46
CA PHE A 61 -8.42 -9.56 -7.88
C PHE A 61 -9.85 -9.86 -8.35
N THR A 62 -10.09 -10.01 -9.65
CA THR A 62 -11.45 -10.27 -10.18
C THR A 62 -12.01 -11.64 -9.82
N THR A 63 -11.15 -12.60 -9.48
CA THR A 63 -11.59 -13.94 -9.03
C THR A 63 -12.07 -13.91 -7.58
N ILE A 64 -11.59 -12.93 -6.81
CA ILE A 64 -11.75 -12.85 -5.37
C ILE A 64 -12.77 -11.77 -5.00
N ALA A 65 -12.75 -10.64 -5.69
CA ALA A 65 -13.62 -9.50 -5.45
C ALA A 65 -15.10 -9.87 -5.63
N GLY A 66 -15.92 -9.31 -4.76
CA GLY A 66 -17.36 -9.45 -4.79
C GLY A 66 -18.00 -8.78 -6.01
N GLN A 67 -19.34 -8.83 -6.07
CA GLN A 67 -20.10 -8.16 -7.13
C GLN A 67 -19.98 -6.63 -7.10
N ASP A 68 -19.57 -6.08 -5.96
CA ASP A 68 -19.27 -4.67 -5.73
C ASP A 68 -17.90 -4.24 -6.28
N GLY A 69 -17.05 -5.19 -6.69
CA GLY A 69 -15.73 -4.91 -7.24
C GLY A 69 -14.71 -4.52 -6.19
N GLU A 70 -14.94 -4.88 -4.93
CA GLU A 70 -14.02 -4.70 -3.80
C GLU A 70 -13.77 -6.05 -3.10
N ILE A 71 -12.77 -6.10 -2.21
CA ILE A 71 -12.42 -7.31 -1.46
C ILE A 71 -12.66 -7.07 0.03
N ASP A 72 -13.52 -7.88 0.64
CA ASP A 72 -13.71 -7.93 2.10
C ASP A 72 -12.72 -8.86 2.81
N ALA A 73 -12.78 -8.93 4.15
CA ALA A 73 -11.86 -9.73 4.95
C ALA A 73 -11.95 -11.25 4.69
N GLU A 74 -13.14 -11.77 4.38
CA GLU A 74 -13.36 -13.19 4.12
C GLU A 74 -12.89 -13.56 2.71
N GLU A 75 -13.12 -12.69 1.73
CA GLU A 75 -12.58 -12.76 0.37
C GLU A 75 -11.05 -12.70 0.39
N LEU A 76 -10.48 -11.76 1.16
CA LEU A 76 -9.03 -11.66 1.35
C LEU A 76 -8.46 -12.94 1.98
N GLN A 77 -9.08 -13.49 3.03
CA GLN A 77 -8.59 -14.71 3.66
C GLN A 77 -8.55 -15.88 2.68
N ARG A 78 -9.62 -16.05 1.88
CA ARG A 78 -9.69 -17.08 0.82
C ARG A 78 -8.61 -16.86 -0.23
N CYS A 79 -8.41 -15.62 -0.67
CA CYS A 79 -7.35 -15.24 -1.60
C CYS A 79 -5.96 -15.63 -1.09
N LEU A 80 -5.60 -15.21 0.13
CA LEU A 80 -4.27 -15.45 0.68
C LEU A 80 -4.01 -16.96 0.86
N THR A 81 -5.06 -17.72 1.17
CA THR A 81 -4.99 -19.18 1.24
C THR A 81 -4.77 -19.81 -0.14
N GLN A 82 -5.54 -19.40 -1.15
CA GLN A 82 -5.44 -19.94 -2.52
C GLN A 82 -4.12 -19.58 -3.20
N THR A 83 -3.63 -18.37 -2.98
CA THR A 83 -2.35 -17.90 -3.54
C THR A 83 -1.14 -18.57 -2.90
N GLY A 84 -1.34 -19.30 -1.78
CA GLY A 84 -0.27 -19.99 -1.08
C GLY A 84 0.77 -19.03 -0.49
N ILE A 85 0.40 -17.77 -0.25
CA ILE A 85 1.34 -16.80 0.31
C ILE A 85 1.77 -17.19 1.73
N SER A 86 0.89 -17.84 2.51
CA SER A 86 1.26 -18.48 3.78
C SER A 86 2.20 -19.69 3.58
N GLY A 87 2.23 -20.30 2.38
CA GLY A 87 3.09 -21.44 2.09
C GLY A 87 2.79 -22.63 2.98
N THR A 88 3.80 -23.11 3.70
CA THR A 88 3.67 -24.19 4.71
C THR A 88 3.24 -23.67 6.09
N TYR A 89 3.16 -22.34 6.27
CA TYR A 89 2.75 -21.73 7.52
C TYR A 89 1.23 -21.78 7.69
N THR A 90 0.77 -21.55 8.92
CA THR A 90 -0.65 -21.48 9.24
C THR A 90 -1.33 -20.40 8.38
N PRO A 91 -2.55 -20.67 7.86
CA PRO A 91 -3.33 -19.65 7.18
C PRO A 91 -3.56 -18.41 8.06
N PHE A 92 -3.75 -17.25 7.44
CA PHE A 92 -4.04 -16.03 8.16
C PHE A 92 -5.39 -16.10 8.88
N SER A 93 -5.43 -15.58 10.10
CA SER A 93 -6.70 -15.41 10.81
C SER A 93 -7.55 -14.31 10.17
N LEU A 94 -8.87 -14.39 10.35
CA LEU A 94 -9.78 -13.36 9.84
C LEU A 94 -9.47 -11.98 10.46
N GLU A 95 -9.02 -11.96 11.71
CA GLU A 95 -8.59 -10.74 12.38
C GLU A 95 -7.37 -10.13 11.69
N THR A 96 -6.37 -10.96 11.33
CA THR A 96 -5.22 -10.49 10.55
C THR A 96 -5.66 -9.93 9.19
N CYS A 97 -6.64 -10.55 8.53
CA CYS A 97 -7.19 -10.02 7.29
C CYS A 97 -7.87 -8.65 7.49
N ARG A 98 -8.62 -8.44 8.58
CA ARG A 98 -9.23 -7.14 8.88
C ARG A 98 -8.20 -6.03 9.09
N ILE A 99 -7.16 -6.30 9.88
CA ILE A 99 -6.11 -5.30 10.12
C ILE A 99 -5.29 -5.00 8.85
N MET A 100 -5.13 -5.99 7.95
CA MET A 100 -4.51 -5.79 6.63
C MET A 100 -5.33 -4.84 5.76
N ILE A 101 -6.66 -5.00 5.75
CA ILE A 101 -7.57 -4.11 5.02
C ILE A 101 -7.50 -2.71 5.62
N ALA A 102 -7.69 -2.59 6.94
CA ALA A 102 -7.64 -1.33 7.66
C ALA A 102 -6.36 -0.52 7.44
N MET A 103 -5.21 -1.18 7.23
CA MET A 103 -3.95 -0.50 6.94
C MET A 103 -3.96 0.24 5.60
N LEU A 104 -4.68 -0.26 4.60
CA LEU A 104 -4.64 0.22 3.21
C LEU A 104 -5.94 0.83 2.72
N ASP A 105 -7.03 0.63 3.45
CA ASP A 105 -8.34 1.23 3.24
C ASP A 105 -8.27 2.74 3.48
N ARG A 106 -7.99 3.49 2.40
CA ARG A 106 -7.78 4.95 2.47
C ARG A 106 -9.10 5.71 2.46
N ASP A 107 -10.16 5.10 1.96
CA ASP A 107 -11.49 5.67 1.85
C ASP A 107 -12.45 5.23 2.97
N MET A 108 -11.97 4.39 3.89
CA MET A 108 -12.69 3.87 5.05
C MET A 108 -13.96 3.10 4.67
N THR A 109 -13.90 2.40 3.54
CA THR A 109 -14.98 1.54 3.05
C THR A 109 -15.08 0.23 3.82
N GLY A 110 -14.01 -0.15 4.54
CA GLY A 110 -13.85 -1.45 5.17
C GLY A 110 -13.48 -2.57 4.20
N LYS A 111 -13.12 -2.23 2.95
CA LYS A 111 -12.81 -3.16 1.87
C LYS A 111 -11.58 -2.67 1.11
N LEU A 112 -11.08 -3.51 0.19
CA LEU A 112 -9.94 -3.16 -0.67
C LEU A 112 -10.36 -3.02 -2.12
N GLY A 113 -10.07 -1.86 -2.69
CA GLY A 113 -10.02 -1.68 -4.14
C GLY A 113 -8.78 -2.33 -4.74
N PHE A 114 -8.72 -2.41 -6.08
CA PHE A 114 -7.62 -3.08 -6.78
C PHE A 114 -6.23 -2.50 -6.48
N ASN A 115 -6.11 -1.18 -6.44
CA ASN A 115 -4.82 -0.53 -6.17
C ASN A 115 -4.32 -0.86 -4.76
N GLU A 116 -5.20 -0.85 -3.77
CA GLU A 116 -4.88 -1.17 -2.39
C GLU A 116 -4.54 -2.67 -2.24
N PHE A 117 -5.27 -3.54 -2.93
CA PHE A 117 -4.94 -4.97 -3.00
C PHE A 117 -3.53 -5.23 -3.55
N LYS A 118 -3.11 -4.52 -4.60
CA LYS A 118 -1.75 -4.62 -5.15
C LYS A 118 -0.69 -4.19 -4.14
N GLU A 119 -0.92 -3.08 -3.44
CA GLU A 119 -0.02 -2.59 -2.40
C GLU A 119 0.08 -3.58 -1.24
N LEU A 120 -1.05 -4.21 -0.85
CA LEU A 120 -1.08 -5.25 0.17
C LEU A 120 -0.24 -6.46 -0.24
N PHE A 121 -0.42 -6.95 -1.47
CA PHE A 121 0.26 -8.13 -1.96
C PHE A 121 1.78 -7.96 -2.01
N ALA A 122 2.24 -6.78 -2.43
CA ALA A 122 3.66 -6.43 -2.42
C ALA A 122 4.22 -6.36 -0.98
N ALA A 123 3.47 -5.76 -0.05
CA ALA A 123 3.86 -5.68 1.36
C ALA A 123 3.95 -7.06 2.02
N LEU A 124 2.94 -7.92 1.81
CA LEU A 124 2.92 -9.29 2.32
C LEU A 124 4.09 -10.11 1.80
N SER A 125 4.43 -9.96 0.52
CA SER A 125 5.59 -10.63 -0.07
C SER A 125 6.89 -10.20 0.59
N SER A 126 7.06 -8.90 0.87
CA SER A 126 8.24 -8.38 1.58
C SER A 126 8.32 -8.90 3.02
N TRP A 127 7.21 -8.89 3.77
CA TRP A 127 7.18 -9.43 5.13
C TRP A 127 7.42 -10.93 5.18
N LYS A 128 6.90 -11.69 4.21
CA LYS A 128 7.20 -13.12 4.09
C LYS A 128 8.68 -13.36 3.86
N GLN A 129 9.30 -12.64 2.93
CA GLN A 129 10.75 -12.76 2.69
C GLN A 129 11.56 -12.42 3.94
N ASN A 130 11.16 -11.37 4.66
CA ASN A 130 11.81 -10.99 5.91
C ASN A 130 11.64 -12.08 6.98
N PHE A 131 10.46 -12.65 7.14
CA PHE A 131 10.20 -13.76 8.06
C PHE A 131 11.06 -14.98 7.75
N MET A 132 11.13 -15.39 6.48
CA MET A 132 11.99 -16.49 6.02
C MET A 132 13.49 -16.19 6.20
N MET A 133 13.86 -14.90 6.25
CA MET A 133 15.09 -14.33 6.80
C MET A 133 15.57 -15.05 8.07
N PHE A 134 14.64 -15.09 9.02
CA PHE A 134 14.91 -15.39 10.41
C PHE A 134 14.46 -16.81 10.79
N ASP A 135 13.37 -17.32 10.20
CA ASP A 135 12.90 -18.71 10.34
C ASP A 135 13.77 -19.70 9.55
N GLN A 136 15.07 -19.76 9.85
CA GLN A 136 16.05 -20.56 9.10
C GLN A 136 15.80 -22.06 9.22
N ASP A 137 15.26 -22.50 10.35
CA ASP A 137 14.91 -23.90 10.61
C ASP A 137 13.53 -24.28 10.04
N ARG A 138 12.79 -23.31 9.48
CA ARG A 138 11.43 -23.47 8.95
C ARG A 138 10.44 -24.00 9.99
N SER A 139 10.64 -23.63 11.26
CA SER A 139 9.71 -23.94 12.35
C SER A 139 8.33 -23.31 12.15
N GLY A 140 8.22 -22.28 11.30
CA GLY A 140 7.01 -21.48 11.14
C GLY A 140 6.79 -20.49 12.28
N THR A 141 7.84 -20.26 13.06
CA THR A 141 7.85 -19.30 14.16
C THR A 141 9.15 -18.53 14.17
N VAL A 142 9.11 -17.33 14.76
CA VAL A 142 10.32 -16.60 15.13
C VAL A 142 10.34 -16.35 16.63
N GLU A 143 11.54 -16.22 17.17
CA GLU A 143 11.81 -15.98 18.57
C GLU A 143 11.87 -14.48 18.87
N PRO A 144 11.69 -14.07 20.15
CA PRO A 144 11.74 -12.66 20.56
C PRO A 144 12.96 -11.87 20.05
N HIS A 145 14.13 -12.50 20.04
CA HIS A 145 15.36 -11.87 19.57
C HIS A 145 15.36 -11.67 18.04
N GLU A 146 14.82 -12.64 17.30
CA GLU A 146 14.69 -12.57 15.85
C GLU A 146 13.67 -11.52 15.42
N MET A 147 12.54 -11.43 16.14
CA MET A 147 11.55 -10.37 15.96
C MET A 147 12.17 -8.97 16.16
N THR A 148 13.06 -8.83 17.15
CA THR A 148 13.80 -7.58 17.39
C THR A 148 14.70 -7.21 16.21
N GLN A 149 15.45 -8.19 15.68
CA GLN A 149 16.32 -7.99 14.52
C GLN A 149 15.50 -7.65 13.28
N SER A 150 14.40 -8.37 13.06
CA SER A 150 13.49 -8.17 11.93
C SER A 150 12.85 -6.78 11.91
N ILE A 151 12.32 -6.31 13.04
CA ILE A 151 11.77 -4.95 13.18
C ILE A 151 12.84 -3.89 12.91
N SER A 152 14.08 -4.12 13.36
CA SER A 152 15.20 -3.23 13.10
C SER A 152 15.61 -3.23 11.61
N ALA A 153 15.58 -4.40 10.96
CA ALA A 153 15.87 -4.57 9.54
C ALA A 153 14.80 -3.93 8.63
N MET A 154 13.55 -3.89 9.09
CA MET A 154 12.47 -3.12 8.45
C MET A 154 12.64 -1.59 8.61
N GLY A 155 13.66 -1.13 9.34
CA GLY A 155 13.99 0.29 9.49
C GLY A 155 13.30 1.00 10.65
N TYR A 156 12.56 0.26 11.50
CA TYR A 156 11.92 0.86 12.68
C TYR A 156 12.94 1.11 13.80
N ARG A 157 12.81 2.27 14.44
CA ARG A 157 13.62 2.69 15.60
C ARG A 157 12.70 2.79 16.82
N ILE A 158 12.52 1.66 17.51
CA ILE A 158 11.62 1.54 18.65
C ILE A 158 12.47 1.39 19.92
N SER A 159 12.06 2.03 21.02
CA SER A 159 12.76 1.87 22.30
C SER A 159 12.68 0.42 22.79
N PRO A 160 13.70 -0.09 23.52
CA PRO A 160 13.68 -1.46 24.03
C PRO A 160 12.43 -1.79 24.87
N GLN A 161 11.94 -0.82 25.64
CA GLN A 161 10.73 -0.97 26.45
C GLN A 161 9.48 -1.18 25.59
N ALA A 162 9.26 -0.35 24.57
CA ALA A 162 8.11 -0.48 23.69
C ALA A 162 8.20 -1.76 22.84
N LEU A 163 9.40 -2.10 22.36
CA LEU A 163 9.63 -3.32 21.58
C LEU A 163 9.33 -4.58 22.40
N ASN A 164 9.75 -4.62 23.67
CA ASN A 164 9.41 -5.73 24.57
C ASN A 164 7.90 -5.88 24.78
N ALA A 165 7.16 -4.77 24.86
CA ALA A 165 5.70 -4.81 24.96
C ALA A 165 5.05 -5.38 23.69
N VAL A 166 5.54 -4.95 22.52
CA VAL A 166 5.10 -5.47 21.21
C VAL A 166 5.36 -6.98 21.11
N ILE A 167 6.58 -7.42 21.40
CA ILE A 167 6.94 -8.85 21.35
C ILE A 167 6.06 -9.68 22.28
N LYS A 168 5.84 -9.24 23.52
CA LYS A 168 4.96 -9.94 24.47
C LYS A 168 3.51 -10.02 23.99
N ARG A 169 3.03 -9.02 23.25
CA ARG A 169 1.65 -8.99 22.73
C ARG A 169 1.40 -10.03 21.64
N TYR A 170 2.41 -10.37 20.86
CA TYR A 170 2.30 -11.29 19.72
C TYR A 170 2.93 -12.67 19.99
N SER A 171 3.69 -12.83 21.07
CA SER A 171 4.28 -14.11 21.45
C SER A 171 3.26 -15.03 22.10
N LYS A 172 3.21 -16.28 21.63
CA LYS A 172 2.45 -17.40 22.19
C LYS A 172 3.46 -18.47 22.62
N ALA A 173 3.51 -18.76 23.92
CA ALA A 173 4.45 -19.72 24.50
C ALA A 173 5.93 -19.47 24.12
N GLY A 174 6.35 -18.20 24.01
CA GLY A 174 7.73 -17.82 23.68
C GLY A 174 8.05 -17.83 22.18
N ARG A 175 7.08 -18.12 21.32
CA ARG A 175 7.22 -18.13 19.85
C ARG A 175 6.23 -17.16 19.20
N ILE A 176 6.58 -16.60 18.05
CA ILE A 176 5.71 -15.72 17.27
C ILE A 176 5.44 -16.40 15.93
N TYR A 177 4.19 -16.77 15.69
CA TYR A 177 3.79 -17.44 14.44
C TYR A 177 3.75 -16.45 13.29
N PHE A 178 3.82 -16.94 12.05
CA PHE A 178 3.79 -16.11 10.86
C PHE A 178 2.57 -15.16 10.81
N ASP A 179 1.39 -15.63 11.19
CA ASP A 179 0.17 -14.81 11.28
C ASP A 179 0.35 -13.62 12.25
N ASP A 180 0.84 -13.89 13.47
CA ASP A 180 1.09 -12.86 14.49
C ASP A 180 2.21 -11.90 14.09
N TYR A 181 3.24 -12.40 13.40
CA TYR A 181 4.33 -11.60 12.86
C TYR A 181 3.81 -10.60 11.82
N VAL A 182 3.01 -11.07 10.86
CA VAL A 182 2.42 -10.20 9.83
C VAL A 182 1.44 -9.22 10.47
N ALA A 183 0.61 -9.64 11.42
CA ALA A 183 -0.27 -8.75 12.16
C ALA A 183 0.50 -7.61 12.84
N CYS A 184 1.63 -7.93 13.48
CA CYS A 184 2.50 -6.94 14.07
C CYS A 184 3.09 -5.97 13.02
N ALA A 185 3.57 -6.49 11.89
CA ALA A 185 4.19 -5.68 10.84
C ALA A 185 3.18 -4.72 10.18
N VAL A 186 1.96 -5.20 9.93
CA VAL A 186 0.81 -4.40 9.43
C VAL A 186 0.50 -3.26 10.39
N LYS A 187 0.30 -3.58 11.67
CA LYS A 187 -0.07 -2.58 12.69
C LYS A 187 1.04 -1.55 12.92
N LEU A 188 2.31 -1.99 12.92
CA LEU A 188 3.46 -1.08 12.99
C LEU A 188 3.51 -0.13 11.80
N ARG A 189 3.30 -0.65 10.58
CA ARG A 189 3.28 0.17 9.36
C ARG A 189 2.17 1.21 9.42
N ALA A 190 0.93 0.78 9.68
CA ALA A 190 -0.25 1.66 9.73
C ALA A 190 -0.11 2.79 10.75
N LEU A 191 0.33 2.46 11.98
CA LEU A 191 0.55 3.46 13.03
C LEU A 191 1.72 4.40 12.69
N THR A 192 2.80 3.88 12.10
CA THR A 192 3.96 4.70 11.69
C THR A 192 3.60 5.67 10.57
N GLU A 193 2.85 5.22 9.56
CA GLU A 193 2.37 6.09 8.49
C GLU A 193 1.43 7.17 9.03
N SER A 194 0.51 6.80 9.93
CA SER A 194 -0.40 7.75 10.57
C SER A 194 0.31 8.79 11.43
N PHE A 195 1.36 8.39 12.14
CA PHE A 195 2.24 9.28 12.89
C PHE A 195 3.00 10.22 11.95
N ARG A 196 3.65 9.69 10.90
CA ARG A 196 4.42 10.48 9.92
C ARG A 196 3.57 11.50 9.17
N ARG A 197 2.33 11.17 8.84
CA ARG A 197 1.38 12.14 8.24
C ARG A 197 1.10 13.34 9.15
N ARG A 198 1.24 13.19 10.47
CA ARG A 198 1.04 14.27 11.45
C ARG A 198 2.35 14.96 11.84
N ASP A 199 3.47 14.26 11.80
CA ASP A 199 4.82 14.79 12.06
C ASP A 199 5.39 15.56 10.86
N GLN A 200 4.71 16.62 10.45
CA GLN A 200 5.10 17.45 9.29
C GLN A 200 6.49 18.09 9.48
N MET A 201 6.91 18.31 10.73
CA MET A 201 8.21 18.88 11.09
C MET A 201 9.31 17.83 11.26
N GLN A 202 8.99 16.53 11.17
CA GLN A 202 9.92 15.41 11.34
C GLN A 202 10.73 15.48 12.65
N GLN A 203 10.08 15.93 13.72
CA GLN A 203 10.71 16.14 15.01
C GLN A 203 10.59 14.91 15.93
N GLY A 204 9.88 13.87 15.49
CA GLY A 204 9.63 12.66 16.27
C GLY A 204 8.58 12.82 17.37
N ALA A 205 7.76 13.88 17.29
CA ALA A 205 6.69 14.16 18.24
C ALA A 205 5.50 14.84 17.55
N VAL A 206 4.28 14.37 17.86
CA VAL A 206 3.02 14.88 17.32
C VAL A 206 2.05 15.19 18.45
N ASN A 207 1.16 16.16 18.22
CA ASN A 207 0.05 16.43 19.11
C ASN A 207 -1.22 15.78 18.55
N PHE A 208 -1.95 15.03 19.39
CA PHE A 208 -3.20 14.39 19.01
C PHE A 208 -4.37 15.02 19.76
N GLN A 209 -5.44 15.31 19.03
CA GLN A 209 -6.76 15.46 19.64
C GLN A 209 -7.26 14.08 20.08
N TYR A 210 -8.05 14.01 21.15
CA TYR A 210 -8.51 12.73 21.71
C TYR A 210 -9.26 11.89 20.66
N ASP A 211 -10.23 12.48 19.97
CA ASP A 211 -11.01 11.76 18.96
C ASP A 211 -10.15 11.29 17.78
N ASP A 212 -9.17 12.11 17.37
CA ASP A 212 -8.24 11.76 16.31
C ASP A 212 -7.30 10.61 16.72
N PHE A 213 -6.88 10.59 17.99
CA PHE A 213 -6.12 9.47 18.54
C PHE A 213 -6.94 8.17 18.55
N ILE A 214 -8.21 8.23 19.00
CA ILE A 214 -9.10 7.07 19.02
C ILE A 214 -9.34 6.57 17.60
N LEU A 215 -9.68 7.44 16.66
CA LEU A 215 -9.86 7.09 15.26
C LEU A 215 -8.61 6.41 14.69
N CYS A 216 -7.44 7.03 14.88
CA CYS A 216 -6.17 6.54 14.37
C CYS A 216 -5.76 5.17 14.95
N THR A 217 -6.09 4.87 16.20
CA THR A 217 -5.62 3.66 16.89
C THR A 217 -6.61 2.51 16.85
N MET A 218 -7.91 2.80 16.79
CA MET A 218 -8.99 1.81 16.79
C MET A 218 -9.44 1.42 15.39
N SER A 219 -9.14 2.22 14.36
CA SER A 219 -9.42 1.84 12.98
C SER A 219 -8.48 0.76 12.46
N ILE A 220 -7.40 0.43 13.19
CA ILE A 220 -6.35 -0.55 12.81
C ILE A 220 -6.44 -1.82 13.63
#